data_AF-A0A6A5REK0-F1
#
_entry.id   AF-A0A6A5REK0-F1
#
_cell.length_a   1.000
_cell.length_b   1.000
_cell.length_c   1.000
_cell.angle_alpha   90.00
_cell.angle_beta   90.00
_cell.angle_gamma   90.00
#
_symmetry.space_group_name_H-M   'P 1'
#
loop_
_entity.id
_entity.type
_entity.pdbx_description
1 polymer ?
#
loop_
_entity_poly.entity_id
_entity_poly.type
_entity_poly.pdbx_seq_one_letter_code
_entity_poly.pdbx_strand_id
1 'polypeptide(L)'
;MAQPNFSVGRMLLLLTAFATLAMSCISAFNDFKYADNATLLKETIAQYEANPAMGWAHLLGGTSPLKPWPKDESGLVNIRYCWPNLDTKAKLGNPKVPSGTLVIQIDETRTVEGYATIEYNPEEWDNRSHRNQIRLGWAQWHADYPPMQHWLAAHEIGHLLSLTHEHQRADREHYPSNARTWSATPRPKLSPAPIRL
;
A
#
# COMPACT_ATOMS: atom_id res chain seq x y z
N MET A 1 26.55 -50.00 23.97
CA MET A 1 26.06 -48.66 23.57
C MET A 1 24.72 -48.44 24.26
N ALA A 2 24.66 -47.55 25.26
CA ALA A 2 23.43 -47.27 26.00
C ALA A 2 22.58 -46.26 25.21
N GLN A 3 21.30 -46.57 24.98
CA GLN A 3 20.38 -45.64 24.34
C GLN A 3 19.98 -44.55 25.34
N PRO A 4 19.97 -43.26 24.94
CA PRO A 4 19.53 -42.19 25.82
C PRO A 4 18.03 -42.30 26.07
N ASN A 5 17.64 -42.47 27.34
CA ASN A 5 16.26 -42.39 27.78
C ASN A 5 15.75 -40.95 27.64
N PHE A 6 15.05 -40.66 26.54
CA PHE A 6 14.29 -39.42 26.41
C PHE A 6 13.07 -39.50 27.34
N SER A 7 13.16 -38.81 28.49
CA SER A 7 12.06 -38.67 29.43
C SER A 7 10.87 -37.97 28.76
N VAL A 8 9.69 -38.59 28.84
CA VAL A 8 8.40 -38.06 28.38
C VAL A 8 8.19 -36.62 28.87
N GLY A 9 8.68 -36.28 30.07
CA GLY A 9 8.59 -34.93 30.64
C GLY A 9 9.35 -33.87 29.83
N ARG A 10 10.50 -34.22 29.23
CA ARG A 10 11.26 -33.29 28.38
C ARG A 10 10.57 -33.05 27.05
N MET A 11 9.93 -34.07 26.48
CA MET A 11 9.17 -33.93 25.24
C MET A 11 7.92 -33.07 25.44
N LEU A 12 7.22 -33.24 26.57
CA LEU A 12 6.04 -32.43 26.89
C LEU A 12 6.41 -30.96 27.09
N LEU A 13 7.54 -30.68 27.76
CA LEU A 13 8.01 -29.31 28.00
C LEU A 13 8.46 -28.61 26.71
N LEU A 14 9.07 -29.34 25.78
CA LEU A 14 9.43 -28.80 24.47
C LEU A 14 8.19 -28.53 23.60
N LEU A 15 7.18 -29.40 23.66
CA LEU A 15 5.91 -29.20 22.96
C LEU A 15 5.15 -27.98 23.48
N THR A 16 5.08 -27.80 24.80
CA THR A 16 4.42 -26.62 25.38
C THR A 16 5.17 -25.34 25.08
N ALA A 17 6.51 -25.34 25.16
CA ALA A 17 7.33 -24.19 24.79
C ALA A 17 7.20 -23.83 23.30
N PHE A 18 7.13 -24.83 22.42
CA PHE A 18 6.91 -24.61 20.99
C PHE A 18 5.51 -24.04 20.72
N ALA A 19 4.47 -24.58 21.36
CA ALA A 19 3.11 -24.08 21.24
C ALA A 19 2.96 -22.64 21.74
N THR A 20 3.55 -22.29 22.89
CA THR A 20 3.52 -20.91 23.39
C THR A 20 4.32 -19.97 22.49
N LEU A 21 5.48 -20.39 21.97
CA LEU A 21 6.26 -19.56 21.05
C LEU A 21 5.48 -19.32 19.75
N ALA A 22 4.88 -20.37 19.17
CA ALA A 22 4.05 -20.28 17.97
C ALA A 22 2.82 -19.37 18.16
N MET A 23 2.22 -19.34 19.36
CA MET A 23 1.12 -18.43 19.69
C MET A 23 1.58 -17.01 20.04
N SER A 24 2.79 -16.84 20.58
CA SER A 24 3.37 -15.53 20.93
C SER A 24 3.93 -14.77 19.75
N CYS A 25 4.30 -15.48 18.67
CA CYS A 25 4.52 -14.87 17.38
C CYS A 25 3.15 -14.40 16.87
N ILE A 26 2.90 -13.09 16.99
CA ILE A 26 1.87 -12.42 16.20
C ILE A 26 2.34 -12.52 14.74
N SER A 27 2.14 -13.69 14.14
CA SER A 27 2.10 -13.81 12.70
C SER A 27 1.06 -12.78 12.25
N ALA A 28 1.30 -12.02 11.19
CA ALA A 28 0.32 -11.06 10.66
C ALA A 28 -1.07 -11.69 10.39
N PHE A 29 -1.13 -13.02 10.41
CA PHE A 29 -2.27 -13.91 10.25
C PHE A 29 -3.09 -14.19 11.54
N ASN A 30 -2.65 -13.71 12.71
CA ASN A 30 -3.35 -13.87 14.00
C ASN A 30 -4.03 -12.56 14.46
N ASP A 31 -4.31 -11.65 13.55
CA ASP A 31 -5.22 -10.54 13.84
C ASP A 31 -6.66 -11.09 13.82
N PHE A 32 -7.34 -11.06 14.98
CA PHE A 32 -8.71 -11.57 15.10
C PHE A 32 -9.70 -10.88 14.16
N LYS A 33 -9.37 -9.69 13.62
CA LYS A 33 -10.18 -9.04 12.59
C LYS A 33 -10.25 -9.81 11.26
N TYR A 34 -9.36 -10.79 11.05
CA TYR A 34 -9.34 -11.66 9.87
C TYR A 34 -9.94 -13.05 10.13
N ALA A 35 -10.29 -13.37 11.39
CA ALA A 35 -10.74 -14.70 11.78
C ALA A 35 -12.13 -15.05 11.24
N ASP A 36 -12.99 -14.04 11.07
CA ASP A 36 -14.36 -14.16 10.56
C ASP A 36 -14.53 -13.58 9.15
N ASN A 37 -13.51 -12.91 8.61
CA ASN A 37 -13.55 -12.25 7.30
C ASN A 37 -12.49 -12.82 6.35
N ALA A 38 -12.82 -13.97 5.75
CA ALA A 38 -11.96 -14.68 4.80
C ALA A 38 -11.60 -13.85 3.56
N THR A 39 -12.43 -12.88 3.19
CA THR A 39 -12.11 -11.91 2.14
C THR A 39 -10.95 -11.05 2.59
N LEU A 40 -11.10 -10.32 3.70
CA LEU A 40 -10.09 -9.42 4.27
C LEU A 40 -8.74 -10.12 4.53
N LEU A 41 -8.77 -11.38 4.93
CA LEU A 41 -7.57 -12.22 5.09
C LEU A 41 -6.82 -12.40 3.75
N LYS A 42 -7.53 -12.78 2.68
CA LYS A 42 -6.93 -12.95 1.34
C LYS A 42 -6.34 -11.64 0.82
N GLU A 43 -6.98 -10.50 1.11
CA GLU A 43 -6.45 -9.19 0.71
C GLU A 43 -5.14 -8.88 1.42
N THR A 44 -5.09 -9.11 2.73
CA THR A 44 -3.90 -8.85 3.54
C THR A 44 -2.70 -9.70 3.08
N ILE A 45 -2.96 -10.96 2.70
CA ILE A 45 -1.93 -11.87 2.17
C ILE A 45 -1.38 -11.36 0.85
N ALA A 46 -2.26 -11.05 -0.10
CA ALA A 46 -1.85 -10.54 -1.42
C ALA A 46 -1.10 -9.20 -1.31
N GLN A 47 -1.46 -8.36 -0.33
CA GLN A 47 -0.76 -7.11 -0.04
C GLN A 47 0.62 -7.33 0.58
N TYR A 48 0.74 -8.27 1.54
CA TYR A 48 2.01 -8.58 2.19
C TYR A 48 3.03 -9.18 1.22
N GLU A 49 2.59 -9.99 0.27
CA GLU A 49 3.42 -10.56 -0.80
C GLU A 49 3.88 -9.51 -1.83
N ALA A 50 3.28 -8.31 -1.85
CA ALA A 50 3.55 -7.26 -2.83
C ALA A 50 4.76 -6.35 -2.52
N ASN A 51 5.57 -6.66 -1.50
CA ASN A 51 6.81 -5.95 -1.09
C ASN A 51 6.56 -4.65 -0.27
N PRO A 52 6.84 -4.65 1.06
CA PRO A 52 6.42 -3.58 1.99
C PRO A 52 7.25 -2.27 1.94
N ALA A 53 8.20 -2.10 1.03
CA ALA A 53 9.24 -1.07 1.16
C ALA A 53 9.05 0.24 0.36
N MET A 54 8.01 0.42 -0.46
CA MET A 54 7.95 1.58 -1.41
C MET A 54 6.61 2.34 -1.50
N GLY A 55 5.89 2.47 -0.39
CA GLY A 55 4.61 3.20 -0.36
C GLY A 55 3.41 2.29 -0.62
N TRP A 56 2.25 2.68 -0.08
CA TRP A 56 1.07 1.82 -0.02
C TRP A 56 -0.02 2.34 -0.95
N ALA A 57 -0.31 1.58 -2.02
CA ALA A 57 -1.50 1.77 -2.83
C ALA A 57 -2.48 0.65 -2.46
N HIS A 58 -3.55 1.00 -1.73
CA HIS A 58 -4.44 0.01 -1.15
C HIS A 58 -5.42 -0.51 -2.22
N LEU A 59 -5.10 -1.64 -2.84
CA LEU A 59 -6.11 -2.48 -3.50
C LEU A 59 -6.78 -3.27 -2.39
N LEU A 60 -8.04 -2.99 -2.08
CA LEU A 60 -8.86 -3.87 -1.24
C LEU A 60 -9.18 -5.18 -2.00
N GLY A 61 -8.17 -6.04 -2.19
CA GLY A 61 -8.40 -7.45 -2.48
C GLY A 61 -8.37 -7.94 -3.92
N GLY A 62 -7.78 -7.25 -4.91
CA GLY A 62 -7.70 -7.79 -6.30
C GLY A 62 -9.07 -8.06 -6.99
N THR A 63 -10.16 -7.88 -6.23
CA THR A 63 -11.58 -7.93 -6.54
C THR A 63 -12.32 -6.87 -5.72
N SER A 64 -11.62 -5.83 -5.22
CA SER A 64 -12.30 -4.63 -4.73
C SER A 64 -13.20 -4.16 -5.87
N PRO A 65 -14.48 -3.85 -5.64
CA PRO A 65 -15.30 -3.20 -6.63
C PRO A 65 -14.88 -1.73 -6.71
N LEU A 66 -13.62 -1.52 -7.09
CA LEU A 66 -13.12 -0.25 -7.56
C LEU A 66 -14.06 0.12 -8.69
N LYS A 67 -14.91 1.09 -8.38
CA LYS A 67 -15.76 1.70 -9.37
C LYS A 67 -14.96 2.90 -9.87
N PRO A 68 -14.90 3.10 -11.19
CA PRO A 68 -14.44 4.37 -11.72
C PRO A 68 -15.23 5.49 -11.04
N TRP A 69 -14.56 6.62 -10.82
CA TRP A 69 -15.23 7.80 -10.30
C TRP A 69 -16.48 8.10 -11.12
N PRO A 70 -17.62 8.42 -10.47
CA PRO A 70 -18.88 8.62 -11.16
C PRO A 70 -18.75 9.78 -12.15
N LYS A 71 -19.24 9.55 -13.36
CA LYS A 71 -19.36 10.57 -14.41
C LYS A 71 -20.61 11.40 -14.17
N ASP A 72 -20.57 12.68 -14.47
CA ASP A 72 -21.75 13.54 -14.51
C ASP A 72 -22.54 13.37 -15.83
N GLU A 73 -23.60 14.17 -16.00
CA GLU A 73 -24.45 14.17 -17.19
C GLU A 73 -23.70 14.50 -18.49
N SER A 74 -22.56 15.18 -18.41
CA SER A 74 -21.70 15.48 -19.57
C SER A 74 -20.72 14.35 -19.90
N GLY A 75 -20.70 13.28 -19.08
CA GLY A 75 -19.75 12.18 -19.22
C GLY A 75 -18.37 12.48 -18.64
N LEU A 76 -18.20 13.62 -17.95
CA LEU A 76 -16.95 14.02 -17.31
C LEU A 76 -16.86 13.49 -15.88
N VAL A 77 -15.65 13.16 -15.45
CA VAL A 77 -15.36 12.77 -14.06
C VAL A 77 -14.96 14.02 -13.28
N ASN A 78 -15.83 14.45 -12.36
CA ASN A 78 -15.59 15.62 -11.51
C ASN A 78 -15.26 15.19 -10.08
N ILE A 79 -13.97 15.09 -9.77
CA ILE A 79 -13.48 14.73 -8.42
C ILE A 79 -13.42 15.98 -7.55
N ARG A 80 -14.40 16.12 -6.65
CA ARG A 80 -14.35 17.18 -5.62
C ARG A 80 -13.34 16.79 -4.56
N TYR A 81 -12.48 17.72 -4.17
CA TYR A 81 -11.50 17.49 -3.13
C TYR A 81 -11.57 18.54 -2.02
N CYS A 82 -11.08 18.18 -0.84
CA CYS A 82 -10.88 19.11 0.27
C CYS A 82 -9.58 18.80 1.03
N TRP A 83 -9.00 19.83 1.65
CA TRP A 83 -7.85 19.71 2.56
C TRP A 83 -8.37 19.71 3.99
N PRO A 84 -7.94 18.80 4.89
CA PRO A 84 -8.26 18.86 6.30
C PRO A 84 -7.28 19.78 7.05
N ASN A 85 -7.47 21.08 6.95
CA ASN A 85 -6.95 22.04 7.92
C ASN A 85 -7.70 21.94 9.27
N LEU A 86 -7.28 22.67 10.30
CA LEU A 86 -7.95 22.64 11.62
C LEU A 86 -9.46 22.94 11.52
N ASP A 87 -9.86 23.86 10.64
CA ASP A 87 -11.27 24.18 10.38
C ASP A 87 -12.04 23.08 9.64
N THR A 88 -11.35 22.25 8.87
CA THR A 88 -11.94 21.15 8.10
C THR A 88 -11.84 19.82 8.80
N LYS A 89 -10.89 19.58 9.72
CA LYS A 89 -10.90 18.44 10.64
C LYS A 89 -12.17 18.43 11.49
N ALA A 90 -12.56 19.60 12.03
CA ALA A 90 -13.86 19.78 12.69
C ALA A 90 -15.06 19.58 11.74
N LYS A 91 -14.85 19.80 10.43
CA LYS A 91 -15.86 19.60 9.38
C LYS A 91 -15.75 18.27 8.62
N LEU A 92 -14.84 17.36 8.95
CA LEU A 92 -14.84 16.03 8.32
C LEU A 92 -16.03 15.20 8.83
N GLY A 93 -16.61 15.57 9.98
CA GLY A 93 -17.94 15.18 10.42
C GLY A 93 -19.06 16.17 10.03
N ASN A 94 -18.80 17.15 9.15
CA ASN A 94 -19.81 18.10 8.71
C ASN A 94 -20.65 17.45 7.60
N PRO A 95 -21.98 17.32 7.78
CA PRO A 95 -22.87 16.76 6.77
C PRO A 95 -22.88 17.56 5.46
N LYS A 96 -22.31 18.78 5.43
CA LYS A 96 -22.17 19.60 4.21
C LYS A 96 -21.03 19.16 3.28
N VAL A 97 -20.09 18.33 3.73
CA VAL A 97 -19.08 17.74 2.84
C VAL A 97 -19.71 16.50 2.19
N PRO A 98 -19.91 16.47 0.86
CA PRO A 98 -20.47 15.30 0.20
C PRO A 98 -19.66 14.06 0.51
N SER A 99 -20.33 12.93 0.77
CA SER A 99 -19.68 11.70 1.21
C SER A 99 -18.62 11.20 0.19
N GLY A 100 -18.83 11.48 -1.10
CA GLY A 100 -17.89 11.15 -2.19
C GLY A 100 -16.73 12.13 -2.41
N THR A 101 -16.47 13.06 -1.48
CA THR A 101 -15.35 14.02 -1.61
C THR A 101 -14.01 13.35 -1.32
N LEU A 102 -13.01 13.61 -2.16
CA LEU A 102 -11.61 13.23 -1.94
C LEU A 102 -10.99 14.09 -0.83
N VAL A 103 -10.38 13.47 0.17
CA VAL A 103 -9.69 14.20 1.24
C VAL A 103 -8.18 14.14 1.02
N ILE A 104 -7.52 15.28 0.81
CA ILE A 104 -6.06 15.34 0.62
C ILE A 104 -5.41 15.83 1.91
N GLN A 105 -4.65 14.97 2.58
CA GLN A 105 -4.01 15.25 3.86
C GLN A 105 -2.51 15.46 3.66
N ILE A 106 -1.98 16.51 4.28
CA ILE A 106 -0.53 16.73 4.37
C ILE A 106 -0.11 16.40 5.80
N ASP A 107 0.84 15.48 5.95
CA ASP A 107 1.44 15.13 7.23
C ASP A 107 2.85 15.73 7.32
N GLU A 108 2.93 16.89 7.97
CA GLU A 108 4.18 17.63 8.22
C GLU A 108 5.15 16.92 9.17
N THR A 109 4.74 15.80 9.78
CA THR A 109 5.58 15.04 10.72
C THR A 109 6.16 13.77 10.11
N ARG A 110 5.58 13.27 9.00
CA ARG A 110 6.06 12.08 8.30
C ARG A 110 7.07 12.39 7.23
N THR A 111 8.11 11.57 7.20
CA THR A 111 9.29 11.85 6.40
C THR A 111 9.19 11.38 4.96
N VAL A 112 8.63 10.20 4.66
CA VAL A 112 8.60 9.66 3.27
C VAL A 112 7.45 8.68 3.01
N GLU A 113 6.21 9.04 3.32
CA GLU A 113 5.07 8.16 3.08
C GLU A 113 4.01 8.86 2.24
N GLY A 114 3.74 8.30 1.06
CA GLY A 114 2.55 8.57 0.28
C GLY A 114 1.54 7.44 0.46
N TYR A 115 0.27 7.81 0.47
CA TYR A 115 -0.85 6.88 0.47
C TYR A 115 -2.00 7.46 -0.32
N ALA A 116 -2.65 6.63 -1.12
CA ALA A 116 -3.88 6.98 -1.77
C ALA A 116 -4.84 5.79 -1.78
N THR A 117 -6.13 6.11 -1.70
CA THR A 117 -7.18 5.18 -2.13
C THR A 117 -7.06 4.96 -3.63
N ILE A 118 -7.23 3.73 -4.06
CA ILE A 118 -7.32 3.44 -5.49
C ILE A 118 -8.78 3.65 -5.92
N GLU A 119 -8.97 4.37 -7.03
CA GLU A 119 -10.29 4.74 -7.56
C GLU A 119 -11.27 5.38 -6.53
N TYR A 120 -12.58 5.22 -6.78
CA TYR A 120 -13.66 5.65 -5.92
C TYR A 120 -14.12 4.49 -5.04
N ASN A 121 -14.04 4.70 -3.72
CA ASN A 121 -14.65 3.84 -2.74
C ASN A 121 -16.11 4.29 -2.49
N PRO A 122 -17.12 3.49 -2.87
CA PRO A 122 -18.52 3.83 -2.66
C PRO A 122 -18.97 3.68 -1.19
N GLU A 123 -20.01 4.42 -0.82
CA GLU A 123 -20.53 4.45 0.56
C GLU A 123 -21.09 3.10 1.03
N GLU A 124 -21.58 2.28 0.08
CA GLU A 124 -22.07 0.93 0.38
C GLU A 124 -20.97 -0.01 0.89
N TRP A 125 -19.70 0.30 0.59
CA TRP A 125 -18.54 -0.50 0.95
C TRP A 125 -17.77 0.07 2.15
N ASP A 126 -17.69 1.40 2.22
CA ASP A 126 -17.14 2.11 3.38
C ASP A 126 -17.97 3.37 3.63
N ASN A 127 -18.74 3.38 4.71
CA ASN A 127 -19.59 4.52 5.07
C ASN A 127 -18.87 5.58 5.91
N ARG A 128 -17.58 5.38 6.21
CA ARG A 128 -16.81 6.38 6.96
C ARG A 128 -16.71 7.65 6.12
N SER A 129 -16.73 8.79 6.81
CA SER A 129 -16.20 10.02 6.25
C SER A 129 -14.77 9.76 5.73
N HIS A 130 -14.26 10.53 4.77
CA HIS A 130 -12.88 10.41 4.26
C HIS A 130 -12.45 9.03 3.69
N ARG A 131 -13.40 8.18 3.25
CA ARG A 131 -13.13 6.90 2.59
C ARG A 131 -12.31 7.01 1.30
N ASN A 132 -12.37 8.15 0.62
CA ASN A 132 -11.54 8.53 -0.52
C ASN A 132 -10.51 9.53 -0.02
N GLN A 133 -9.22 9.19 -0.04
CA GLN A 133 -8.20 10.05 0.52
C GLN A 133 -6.84 9.88 -0.14
N ILE A 134 -6.08 10.98 -0.17
CA ILE A 134 -4.64 11.01 -0.37
C ILE A 134 -4.00 11.48 0.93
N ARG A 135 -2.85 10.91 1.30
CA ARG A 135 -1.99 11.38 2.38
C ARG A 135 -0.59 11.57 1.84
N LEU A 136 -0.01 12.74 2.07
CA LEU A 136 1.32 13.12 1.62
C LEU A 136 2.18 13.47 2.83
N GLY A 137 3.23 12.67 3.08
CA GLY A 137 4.26 13.03 4.05
C GLY A 137 5.08 14.24 3.57
N TRP A 138 5.37 15.17 4.48
CA TRP A 138 5.92 16.49 4.15
C TRP A 138 7.18 16.88 4.96
N ALA A 139 7.55 16.10 5.98
CA ALA A 139 8.49 16.52 7.02
C ALA A 139 9.97 16.55 6.60
N GLN A 140 10.42 15.70 5.66
CA GLN A 140 11.85 15.52 5.40
C GLN A 140 12.32 16.02 4.03
N TRP A 141 11.52 15.92 2.97
CA TRP A 141 11.99 16.23 1.61
C TRP A 141 11.69 17.65 1.14
N HIS A 142 10.84 18.41 1.84
CA HIS A 142 10.42 19.75 1.39
C HIS A 142 11.59 20.75 1.36
N ALA A 143 12.51 20.67 2.33
CA ALA A 143 13.65 21.59 2.40
C ALA A 143 14.71 21.28 1.32
N ASP A 144 14.92 19.99 1.03
CA ASP A 144 16.09 19.56 0.27
C ASP A 144 15.77 19.23 -1.20
N TYR A 145 14.54 18.81 -1.55
CA TYR A 145 14.18 18.35 -2.89
C TYR A 145 12.71 18.63 -3.30
N PRO A 146 12.35 19.90 -3.63
CA PRO A 146 11.00 20.26 -4.09
C PRO A 146 10.41 19.43 -5.25
N PRO A 147 11.19 18.97 -6.26
CA PRO A 147 10.65 18.12 -7.33
C PRO A 147 10.07 16.79 -6.86
N MET A 148 10.57 16.25 -5.75
CA MET A 148 10.12 14.96 -5.22
C MET A 148 8.66 15.03 -4.76
N GLN A 149 8.19 16.18 -4.30
CA GLN A 149 6.81 16.35 -3.82
C GLN A 149 5.80 16.34 -4.97
N HIS A 150 6.14 16.98 -6.09
CA HIS A 150 5.29 16.92 -7.28
C HIS A 150 5.21 15.49 -7.81
N TRP A 151 6.34 14.77 -7.80
CA TRP A 151 6.36 13.36 -8.17
C TRP A 151 5.50 12.51 -7.24
N LEU A 152 5.63 12.68 -5.92
CA LEU A 152 4.85 11.93 -4.95
C LEU A 152 3.34 12.23 -5.08
N ALA A 153 2.97 13.51 -5.18
CA ALA A 153 1.57 13.89 -5.40
C ALA A 153 1.03 13.30 -6.71
N ALA A 154 1.81 13.34 -7.80
CA ALA A 154 1.42 12.74 -9.07
C ALA A 154 1.29 11.21 -8.98
N HIS A 155 2.19 10.55 -8.24
CA HIS A 155 2.14 9.11 -7.95
C HIS A 155 0.85 8.75 -7.22
N GLU A 156 0.52 9.46 -6.14
CA GLU A 156 -0.70 9.24 -5.35
C GLU A 156 -1.98 9.57 -6.15
N ILE A 157 -1.95 10.60 -7.01
CA ILE A 157 -3.06 10.87 -7.95
C ILE A 157 -3.21 9.72 -8.96
N GLY A 158 -2.11 9.12 -9.41
CA GLY A 158 -2.14 7.95 -10.27
C GLY A 158 -2.97 6.82 -9.68
N HIS A 159 -2.83 6.56 -8.38
CA HIS A 159 -3.64 5.57 -7.68
C HIS A 159 -5.14 5.89 -7.70
N LEU A 160 -5.54 7.16 -7.51
CA LEU A 160 -6.94 7.56 -7.65
C LEU A 160 -7.50 7.33 -9.06
N LEU A 161 -6.62 7.31 -10.07
CA LEU A 161 -6.95 7.09 -11.48
C LEU A 161 -6.71 5.64 -11.92
N SER A 162 -6.83 4.69 -10.98
CA SER A 162 -6.72 3.25 -11.25
C SER A 162 -5.32 2.76 -11.59
N LEU A 163 -4.28 3.59 -11.47
CA LEU A 163 -2.91 3.13 -11.69
C LEU A 163 -2.43 2.41 -10.44
N THR A 164 -1.97 1.18 -10.59
CA THR A 164 -1.34 0.42 -9.51
C THR A 164 0.17 0.61 -9.59
N HIS A 165 0.92 0.09 -8.62
CA HIS A 165 2.37 0.15 -8.73
C HIS A 165 2.85 -0.72 -9.90
N GLU A 166 3.83 -0.23 -10.66
CA GLU A 166 4.36 -0.92 -11.84
C GLU A 166 4.80 -2.37 -11.55
N HIS A 167 5.38 -2.61 -10.38
CA HIS A 167 5.83 -3.94 -9.96
C HIS A 167 4.68 -4.91 -9.59
N GLN A 168 3.43 -4.45 -9.62
CA GLN A 168 2.22 -5.25 -9.39
C GLN A 168 1.55 -5.69 -10.70
N ARG A 169 2.11 -5.33 -11.87
CA ARG A 169 1.57 -5.77 -13.15
C ARG A 169 1.55 -7.29 -13.27
N ALA A 170 0.52 -7.83 -13.91
CA ALA A 170 0.37 -9.28 -14.14
C ALA A 170 1.51 -9.86 -14.99
N ASP A 171 2.11 -9.06 -15.86
CA ASP A 171 3.23 -9.45 -16.71
C ASP A 171 4.59 -9.08 -16.12
N ARG A 172 4.67 -8.67 -14.85
CA ARG A 172 5.94 -8.24 -14.20
C ARG A 172 7.07 -9.25 -14.36
N GLU A 173 6.75 -10.54 -14.37
CA GLU A 173 7.74 -11.63 -14.46
C GLU A 173 8.40 -11.72 -15.86
N HIS A 174 7.82 -11.07 -16.88
CA HIS A 174 8.44 -10.94 -18.21
C HIS A 174 9.53 -9.87 -18.24
N TYR A 175 9.54 -8.97 -17.25
CA TYR A 175 10.57 -7.97 -17.10
C TYR A 175 11.66 -8.55 -16.19
N PRO A 176 12.92 -8.60 -16.66
CA PRO A 176 13.99 -9.14 -15.83
C PRO A 176 14.04 -8.36 -14.52
N SER A 177 13.85 -9.05 -13.40
CA SER A 177 14.10 -8.45 -12.10
C SER A 177 15.60 -8.21 -12.01
N ASN A 178 16.02 -6.95 -12.12
CA ASN A 178 17.41 -6.53 -12.07
C ASN A 178 18.10 -6.88 -10.72
N ALA A 179 17.40 -7.56 -9.81
CA ALA A 179 17.83 -7.84 -8.44
C ALA A 179 18.74 -9.07 -8.29
N ARG A 180 18.94 -9.90 -9.32
CA ARG A 180 19.74 -11.15 -9.15
C ARG A 180 20.82 -11.45 -10.19
N THR A 181 21.16 -10.51 -11.08
CA THR A 181 22.28 -10.69 -12.04
C THR A 181 23.22 -9.47 -12.12
N TRP A 182 23.50 -8.85 -10.97
CA TRP A 182 24.78 -8.13 -10.80
C TRP A 182 25.92 -9.09 -10.39
N SER A 183 25.88 -10.34 -10.87
CA SER A 183 27.03 -11.22 -10.84
C SER A 183 28.03 -10.78 -11.92
N ALA A 184 28.87 -9.81 -11.57
CA ALA A 184 30.26 -9.61 -12.03
C ALA A 184 30.60 -9.90 -13.52
N THR A 185 29.68 -9.74 -14.46
CA THR A 185 30.03 -9.79 -15.89
C THR A 185 30.46 -8.38 -16.31
N PRO A 186 31.69 -8.20 -16.81
CA PRO A 186 32.15 -6.90 -17.26
C PRO A 186 31.18 -6.34 -18.31
N ARG A 187 30.68 -5.12 -18.10
CA ARG A 187 29.87 -4.44 -19.11
C ARG A 187 30.69 -4.34 -20.40
N PRO A 188 30.16 -4.75 -21.57
CA PRO A 188 30.80 -4.45 -22.83
C PRO A 188 30.89 -2.92 -22.96
N LYS A 189 32.10 -2.43 -23.29
CA LYS A 189 32.32 -1.01 -23.57
C LYS A 189 31.43 -0.61 -24.75
N LEU A 190 30.34 0.10 -24.48
CA LEU A 190 29.58 0.78 -25.52
C LEU A 190 30.51 1.83 -26.14
N SER A 191 30.91 1.60 -27.38
CA SER A 191 31.57 2.64 -28.17
C SER A 191 30.53 3.73 -28.47
N PRO A 192 30.89 5.02 -28.34
CA PRO A 192 29.97 6.11 -28.61
C PRO A 192 29.51 6.03 -30.06
N ALA A 193 28.20 5.95 -30.27
CA ALA A 193 27.61 6.08 -31.60
C ALA A 193 27.83 7.53 -32.09
N PRO A 194 28.24 7.74 -33.35
CA PRO A 194 28.41 9.09 -33.88
C PRO A 194 27.05 9.78 -33.96
N ILE A 195 26.94 10.92 -33.29
CA ILE A 195 25.84 11.86 -33.44
C ILE A 195 25.97 12.44 -34.86
N ARG A 196 25.02 12.13 -35.74
CA ARG A 196 24.84 12.89 -36.97
C ARG A 196 23.97 14.10 -36.62
N LEU A 197 24.59 15.28 -36.68
CA LEU A 197 23.89 16.57 -36.76
C LEU A 197 23.34 16.76 -38.17
#